data_AF-C6HA47-F1
#
_entry.id   AF-C6HA47-F1
#
_cell.length_a   1.000
_cell.length_b   1.000
_cell.length_c   1.000
_cell.angle_alpha   90.00
_cell.angle_beta   90.00
_cell.angle_gamma   90.00
#
_symmetry.space_group_name_H-M   'P 1'
#
loop_
_entity.id
_entity.type
_entity.pdbx_description
1 polymer ?
#
loop_
_entity_poly.entity_id
_entity_poly.type
_entity_poly.pdbx_seq_one_letter_code
_entity_poly.pdbx_strand_id
1 'polypeptide(L)'
;MPPEQTSSAPNGHTQQQEEQQQPPPQDPASPSPPPPAPIPLTPGPRASRLQQVFFEALLRTLRANSYANFSACFPTPAKHVPHSLESLWRQLNAKLEQNARAEFEDVLREREVVRGLNELDRLVGEARLRREMGRGRRVCLLTLSAPTSFTKRTWSRISQKRSRR
;
A
#
# COMPACT_ATOMS: atom_id res chain seq x y z
N MET A 1 54.17 -40.75 -55.84
CA MET A 1 53.41 -42.01 -55.91
C MET A 1 53.34 -42.60 -54.50
N PRO A 2 52.20 -43.18 -54.08
CA PRO A 2 51.89 -43.57 -52.70
C PRO A 2 52.68 -44.83 -52.28
N PRO A 3 52.68 -45.20 -50.98
CA PRO A 3 51.89 -46.39 -50.56
C PRO A 3 51.32 -46.28 -49.12
N GLU A 4 50.12 -46.82 -48.84
CA GLU A 4 49.81 -48.04 -48.03
C GLU A 4 50.13 -47.94 -46.53
N GLN A 5 49.51 -48.58 -45.54
CA GLN A 5 48.31 -49.40 -45.26
C GLN A 5 48.42 -49.72 -43.73
N THR A 6 47.42 -50.39 -43.14
CA THR A 6 47.45 -51.18 -41.87
C THR A 6 47.34 -50.35 -40.57
N SER A 7 46.36 -50.54 -39.67
CA SER A 7 45.81 -51.69 -38.92
C SER A 7 46.38 -51.77 -37.48
N SER A 8 45.46 -52.03 -36.54
CA SER A 8 45.63 -52.69 -35.23
C SER A 8 46.16 -51.90 -34.00
N ALA A 9 45.35 -51.95 -32.94
CA ALA A 9 45.61 -51.61 -31.52
C ALA A 9 46.65 -52.56 -30.87
N PRO A 10 46.85 -52.68 -29.52
CA PRO A 10 46.44 -51.90 -28.34
C PRO A 10 47.60 -51.68 -27.30
N ASN A 11 47.28 -51.08 -26.14
CA ASN A 11 47.96 -51.09 -24.81
C ASN A 11 47.99 -49.66 -24.24
N GLY A 12 47.55 -49.35 -23.03
CA GLY A 12 47.30 -50.17 -21.85
C GLY A 12 48.02 -49.53 -20.65
N HIS A 13 47.23 -48.96 -19.72
CA HIS A 13 47.55 -48.63 -18.31
C HIS A 13 48.50 -47.44 -18.03
N THR A 14 48.01 -46.30 -17.49
CA THR A 14 47.76 -45.96 -16.06
C THR A 14 49.08 -45.83 -15.26
N GLN A 15 49.51 -44.67 -14.74
CA GLN A 15 49.07 -43.97 -13.51
C GLN A 15 50.05 -42.76 -13.29
N GLN A 16 49.66 -41.49 -13.04
CA GLN A 16 49.54 -40.75 -11.74
C GLN A 16 49.47 -39.23 -12.12
N GLN A 17 48.39 -38.48 -11.83
CA GLN A 17 48.03 -37.67 -10.64
C GLN A 17 48.76 -36.31 -10.45
N GLU A 18 48.04 -35.21 -10.75
CA GLU A 18 48.03 -33.88 -10.08
C GLU A 18 46.78 -33.12 -10.60
N GLU A 19 45.63 -33.22 -9.92
CA GLU A 19 45.08 -32.29 -8.90
C GLU A 19 44.11 -31.23 -9.50
N GLN A 20 42.81 -31.58 -9.54
CA GLN A 20 41.73 -30.68 -9.95
C GLN A 20 40.60 -30.68 -8.90
N GLN A 21 40.52 -29.60 -8.13
CA GLN A 21 39.53 -29.35 -7.08
C GLN A 21 38.12 -29.15 -7.65
N GLN A 22 37.16 -29.97 -7.19
CA GLN A 22 35.72 -29.77 -7.37
C GLN A 22 35.14 -28.88 -6.24
N PRO A 23 34.28 -27.89 -6.53
CA PRO A 23 33.50 -27.20 -5.50
C PRO A 23 32.27 -28.04 -5.05
N PRO A 24 31.75 -27.81 -3.82
CA PRO A 24 30.67 -28.62 -3.23
C PRO A 24 29.29 -28.34 -3.84
N PRO A 25 28.28 -29.22 -3.61
CA PRO A 25 26.95 -29.11 -4.21
C PRO A 25 26.19 -27.92 -3.62
N GLN A 26 25.63 -27.05 -4.47
CA GLN A 26 24.73 -25.98 -4.05
C GLN A 26 23.29 -26.49 -4.00
N ASP A 27 22.70 -26.45 -2.81
CA ASP A 27 21.25 -26.63 -2.63
C ASP A 27 20.47 -25.55 -3.43
N PRO A 28 19.33 -25.89 -4.05
CA PRO A 28 18.56 -24.93 -4.83
C PRO A 28 17.99 -23.85 -3.90
N ALA A 29 18.44 -22.62 -4.10
CA ALA A 29 17.90 -21.44 -3.44
C ALA A 29 16.37 -21.39 -3.64
N SER A 30 15.64 -21.39 -2.52
CA SER A 30 14.20 -21.15 -2.48
C SER A 30 13.88 -19.86 -3.24
N PRO A 31 12.98 -19.87 -4.24
CA PRO A 31 12.66 -18.66 -4.98
C PRO A 31 11.99 -17.65 -4.04
N SER A 32 12.55 -16.44 -3.97
CA SER A 32 11.97 -15.31 -3.26
C SER A 32 10.53 -15.08 -3.74
N PRO A 33 9.58 -14.74 -2.85
CA PRO A 33 8.21 -14.43 -3.26
C PRO A 33 8.21 -13.21 -4.19
N PRO A 34 7.35 -13.19 -5.22
CA PRO A 34 7.25 -12.06 -6.14
C PRO A 34 6.86 -10.77 -5.38
N PRO A 35 7.36 -9.61 -5.84
CA PRO A 35 7.07 -8.33 -5.19
C PRO A 35 5.55 -8.08 -5.17
N PRO A 36 5.02 -7.42 -4.12
CA PRO A 36 3.62 -7.05 -4.04
C PRO A 36 3.21 -6.23 -5.27
N ALA A 37 2.06 -6.55 -5.86
CA ALA A 37 1.53 -5.81 -7.00
C ALA A 37 1.38 -4.31 -6.65
N PRO A 38 1.73 -3.39 -7.57
CA PRO A 38 1.59 -1.95 -7.32
C PRO A 38 0.15 -1.57 -6.96
N ILE A 39 -0.03 -0.79 -5.89
CA ILE A 39 -1.35 -0.30 -5.49
C ILE A 39 -1.76 0.77 -6.52
N PRO A 40 -2.95 0.68 -7.13
CA PRO A 40 -3.43 1.71 -8.04
C PRO A 40 -3.59 3.04 -7.31
N LEU A 41 -3.08 4.12 -7.89
CA LEU A 41 -3.28 5.50 -7.42
C LEU A 41 -4.61 6.10 -7.89
N THR A 42 -5.36 5.37 -8.71
CA THR A 42 -6.70 5.76 -9.14
C THR A 42 -7.68 5.61 -7.97
N PRO A 43 -8.61 6.57 -7.76
CA PRO A 43 -9.60 6.47 -6.69
C PRO A 43 -10.43 5.19 -6.76
N GLY A 44 -10.30 4.34 -5.74
CA GLY A 44 -11.17 3.18 -5.53
C GLY A 44 -12.56 3.58 -5.01
N PRO A 45 -13.48 2.62 -4.82
CA PRO A 45 -14.87 2.93 -4.48
C PRO A 45 -15.00 3.76 -3.21
N ARG A 46 -14.18 3.49 -2.20
CA ARG A 46 -14.22 4.22 -0.94
C ARG A 46 -13.61 5.62 -1.06
N ALA A 47 -12.54 5.77 -1.82
CA ALA A 47 -11.92 7.07 -2.11
C ALA A 47 -12.86 7.97 -2.93
N SER A 48 -13.50 7.43 -3.97
CA SER A 48 -14.49 8.16 -4.77
C SER A 48 -15.70 8.60 -3.95
N ARG A 49 -16.17 7.75 -3.01
CA ARG A 49 -17.25 8.13 -2.09
C ARG A 49 -16.84 9.23 -1.13
N LEU A 50 -15.61 9.21 -0.62
CA LEU A 50 -15.10 10.30 0.23
C LEU A 50 -15.12 11.63 -0.52
N GLN A 51 -14.60 11.66 -1.75
CA GLN A 51 -14.60 12.84 -2.61
C GLN A 51 -16.03 13.33 -2.88
N GLN A 52 -16.94 12.43 -3.22
CA GLN A 52 -18.34 12.76 -3.46
C GLN A 52 -19.00 13.42 -2.24
N VAL A 53 -18.88 12.80 -1.06
CA VAL A 53 -19.48 13.33 0.17
C VAL A 53 -18.92 14.71 0.51
N PHE A 54 -17.61 14.91 0.31
CA PHE A 54 -16.98 16.21 0.50
C PHE A 54 -17.60 17.29 -0.42
N PHE A 55 -17.68 17.02 -1.72
CA PHE A 55 -18.24 17.98 -2.67
C PHE A 55 -19.72 18.27 -2.41
N GLU A 56 -20.51 17.25 -2.05
CA GLU A 56 -21.91 17.42 -1.68
C GLU A 56 -22.07 18.30 -0.44
N ALA A 57 -21.24 18.09 0.60
CA ALA A 57 -21.24 18.89 1.81
C ALA A 57 -20.81 20.34 1.54
N LEU A 58 -19.79 20.54 0.69
CA LEU A 58 -19.34 21.88 0.28
C LEU A 58 -20.45 22.63 -0.47
N LEU A 59 -21.09 21.99 -1.44
CA LEU A 59 -22.21 22.58 -2.18
C LEU A 59 -23.41 22.90 -1.26
N ARG A 60 -23.69 22.03 -0.29
CA ARG A 60 -24.74 22.28 0.72
C ARG A 60 -24.43 23.53 1.54
N THR A 61 -23.17 23.70 1.92
CA THR A 61 -22.68 24.85 2.70
C THR A 61 -22.82 26.15 1.91
N LEU A 62 -22.37 26.16 0.65
CA LEU A 62 -22.48 27.34 -0.23
C LEU A 62 -23.94 27.73 -0.49
N ARG A 63 -24.84 26.75 -0.66
CA ARG A 63 -26.28 27.01 -0.84
C ARG A 63 -26.94 27.60 0.41
N ALA A 64 -26.51 27.18 1.60
CA ALA A 64 -27.04 27.73 2.85
C ALA A 64 -26.71 29.24 2.99
N ASN A 65 -25.56 29.65 2.46
CA ASN A 65 -25.19 31.06 2.33
C ASN A 65 -25.82 31.70 1.08
N SER A 66 -27.14 31.77 1.05
CA SER A 66 -27.88 32.43 -0.04
C SER A 66 -27.71 33.95 0.03
N TYR A 67 -27.82 34.63 -1.12
CA TYR A 67 -27.77 36.09 -1.15
C TYR A 67 -28.88 36.74 -0.30
N ALA A 68 -30.05 36.11 -0.19
CA ALA A 68 -31.14 36.60 0.67
C ALA A 68 -30.74 36.57 2.16
N ASN A 69 -30.14 35.47 2.62
CA ASN A 69 -29.64 35.36 4.00
C ASN A 69 -28.50 36.35 4.26
N PHE A 70 -27.61 36.53 3.29
CA PHE A 70 -26.46 37.43 3.40
C PHE A 70 -26.90 38.91 3.45
N SER A 71 -27.73 39.34 2.51
CA SER A 71 -28.19 40.73 2.41
C SER A 71 -29.09 41.16 3.57
N ALA A 72 -29.84 40.24 4.17
CA ALA A 72 -30.65 40.51 5.37
C ALA A 72 -29.79 40.99 6.56
N CYS A 73 -28.54 40.54 6.68
CA CYS A 73 -27.60 40.99 7.70
C CYS A 73 -27.03 42.40 7.44
N PHE A 74 -27.20 42.94 6.22
CA PHE A 74 -26.66 44.22 5.79
C PHE A 74 -27.76 45.09 5.15
N PRO A 75 -28.79 45.50 5.91
CA PRO A 75 -29.98 46.16 5.35
C PRO A 75 -29.67 47.50 4.69
N THR A 76 -28.73 48.28 5.22
CA THR A 76 -28.35 49.59 4.65
C THR A 76 -27.59 49.42 3.33
N PRO A 77 -26.51 48.60 3.24
CA PRO A 77 -25.87 48.29 1.96
C PRO A 77 -26.79 47.65 0.93
N ALA A 78 -27.69 46.76 1.34
CA ALA A 78 -28.63 46.10 0.43
C ALA A 78 -29.57 47.10 -0.27
N LYS A 79 -29.90 48.23 0.38
CA LYS A 79 -30.72 49.30 -0.20
C LYS A 79 -29.91 50.25 -1.11
N HIS A 80 -28.72 50.64 -0.68
CA HIS A 80 -27.98 51.73 -1.34
C HIS A 80 -26.94 51.25 -2.35
N VAL A 81 -26.38 50.05 -2.18
CA VAL A 81 -25.32 49.49 -3.03
C VAL A 81 -25.51 47.99 -3.31
N PRO A 82 -26.68 47.56 -3.82
CA PRO A 82 -26.99 46.14 -3.99
C PRO A 82 -26.00 45.41 -4.92
N HIS A 83 -25.51 46.09 -5.96
CA HIS A 83 -24.59 45.48 -6.92
C HIS A 83 -23.20 45.16 -6.31
N SER A 84 -22.66 46.07 -5.51
CA SER A 84 -21.40 45.85 -4.80
C SER A 84 -21.54 44.76 -3.76
N LEU A 85 -22.66 44.74 -3.02
CA LEU A 85 -22.94 43.72 -2.03
C LEU A 85 -23.09 42.32 -2.66
N GLU A 86 -23.77 42.22 -3.80
CA GLU A 86 -23.89 40.97 -4.54
C GLU A 86 -22.52 40.49 -5.05
N SER A 87 -21.70 41.41 -5.57
CA SER A 87 -20.34 41.09 -6.02
C SER A 87 -19.48 40.55 -4.87
N LEU A 88 -19.56 41.15 -3.68
CA LEU A 88 -18.85 40.68 -2.48
C LEU A 88 -19.31 39.28 -2.06
N TRP A 89 -20.63 39.05 -2.04
CA TRP A 89 -21.19 37.73 -1.72
C TRP A 89 -20.72 36.66 -2.71
N ARG A 90 -20.73 36.96 -4.01
CA ARG A 90 -20.22 36.06 -5.06
C ARG A 90 -18.73 35.77 -4.88
N GLN A 91 -17.92 36.78 -4.63
CA GLN A 91 -16.48 36.64 -4.40
C GLN A 91 -16.19 35.80 -3.15
N LEU A 92 -16.94 36.03 -2.06
CA LEU A 92 -16.81 35.28 -0.82
C LEU A 92 -17.11 33.80 -1.05
N ASN A 93 -18.24 33.46 -1.68
CA ASN A 93 -18.60 32.08 -1.96
C ASN A 93 -17.62 31.42 -2.93
N ALA A 94 -17.14 32.15 -3.96
CA ALA A 94 -16.13 31.64 -4.89
C ALA A 94 -14.80 31.34 -4.19
N LYS A 95 -14.35 32.21 -3.28
CA LYS A 95 -13.11 31.99 -2.51
C LYS A 95 -13.25 30.84 -1.51
N LEU A 96 -14.39 30.73 -0.84
CA LEU A 96 -14.69 29.60 0.03
C LEU A 96 -14.63 28.28 -0.74
N GLU A 97 -15.28 28.23 -1.91
CA GLU A 97 -15.26 27.05 -2.76
C GLU A 97 -13.84 26.72 -3.25
N GLN A 98 -13.13 27.71 -3.80
CA GLN A 98 -11.78 27.54 -4.33
C GLN A 98 -10.84 27.01 -3.24
N ASN A 99 -10.82 27.64 -2.08
CA ASN A 99 -9.91 27.27 -1.00
C ASN A 99 -10.25 25.89 -0.44
N ALA A 100 -11.53 25.60 -0.19
CA ALA A 100 -11.94 24.30 0.34
C ALA A 100 -11.55 23.15 -0.60
N ARG A 101 -11.71 23.33 -1.91
CA ARG A 101 -11.29 22.33 -2.92
C ARG A 101 -9.77 22.14 -2.93
N ALA A 102 -9.01 23.25 -2.94
CA ALA A 102 -7.55 23.19 -2.97
C ALA A 102 -7.00 22.46 -1.72
N GLU A 103 -7.44 22.88 -0.53
CA GLU A 103 -7.01 22.28 0.74
C GLU A 103 -7.37 20.79 0.81
N PHE A 104 -8.54 20.41 0.30
CA PHE A 104 -8.94 19.01 0.28
C PHE A 104 -8.03 18.15 -0.60
N GLU A 105 -7.68 18.63 -1.80
CA GLU A 105 -6.75 17.93 -2.69
C GLU A 105 -5.34 17.84 -2.11
N ASP A 106 -4.88 18.90 -1.44
CA ASP A 106 -3.58 18.89 -0.77
C ASP A 106 -3.55 17.89 0.39
N VAL A 107 -4.61 17.84 1.21
CA VAL A 107 -4.75 16.81 2.27
C VAL A 107 -4.78 15.40 1.68
N LEU A 108 -5.51 15.17 0.58
CA LEU A 108 -5.55 13.86 -0.09
C LEU A 108 -4.15 13.41 -0.54
N ARG A 109 -3.35 14.35 -1.07
CA ARG A 109 -1.98 14.09 -1.53
C ARG A 109 -1.03 13.85 -0.37
N GLU A 110 -0.98 14.76 0.61
CA GLU A 110 -0.06 14.69 1.74
C GLU A 110 -0.24 13.44 2.60
N ARG A 111 -1.49 13.01 2.79
CA ARG A 111 -1.82 11.84 3.63
C ARG A 111 -1.92 10.55 2.84
N GLU A 112 -1.64 10.58 1.54
CA GLU A 112 -1.78 9.44 0.62
C GLU A 112 -3.13 8.71 0.75
N VAL A 113 -4.22 9.47 0.93
CA VAL A 113 -5.52 8.92 1.33
C VAL A 113 -6.03 7.90 0.32
N VAL A 114 -5.88 8.19 -0.98
CA VAL A 114 -6.31 7.30 -2.06
C VAL A 114 -5.60 5.95 -1.96
N ARG A 115 -4.28 5.96 -1.78
CA ARG A 115 -3.48 4.73 -1.62
C ARG A 115 -3.94 3.95 -0.40
N GLY A 116 -4.13 4.61 0.74
CA GLY A 116 -4.56 3.98 1.99
C GLY A 116 -5.96 3.36 1.90
N LEU A 117 -6.92 4.06 1.30
CA LEU A 117 -8.28 3.55 1.12
C LEU A 117 -8.35 2.40 0.11
N ASN A 118 -7.54 2.45 -0.95
CA ASN A 118 -7.47 1.36 -1.92
C ASN A 118 -6.88 0.09 -1.29
N GLU A 119 -5.84 0.24 -0.46
CA GLU A 119 -5.29 -0.89 0.30
C GLU A 119 -6.32 -1.47 1.29
N LEU A 120 -7.09 -0.60 1.94
CA LEU A 120 -8.17 -1.03 2.82
C LEU A 120 -9.26 -1.80 2.05
N ASP A 121 -9.64 -1.35 0.87
CA ASP A 121 -10.61 -2.06 0.03
C ASP A 121 -10.08 -3.44 -0.39
N ARG A 122 -8.79 -3.54 -0.72
CA ARG A 122 -8.09 -4.81 -1.00
C ARG A 122 -8.15 -5.76 0.19
N LEU A 123 -7.78 -5.30 1.39
CA LEU A 123 -7.78 -6.09 2.62
C LEU A 123 -9.20 -6.55 3.01
N VAL A 124 -10.19 -5.67 2.86
CA VAL A 124 -11.60 -6.03 3.11
C VAL A 124 -12.08 -7.09 2.12
N GLY A 125 -11.68 -6.99 0.84
CA GLY A 125 -11.96 -8.01 -0.17
C GLY A 125 -11.39 -9.38 0.21
N GLU A 126 -10.11 -9.43 0.59
CA GLU A 126 -9.49 -10.68 1.05
C GLU A 126 -10.17 -11.26 2.30
N ALA A 127 -10.51 -10.42 3.27
CA ALA A 127 -11.16 -10.86 4.49
C ALA A 127 -12.56 -11.45 4.22
N ARG A 128 -13.31 -10.85 3.29
CA ARG A 128 -14.61 -11.39 2.83
C ARG A 128 -14.44 -12.74 2.15
N LEU A 129 -13.46 -12.87 1.26
CA LEU A 129 -13.15 -14.13 0.59
C LEU A 129 -12.79 -15.24 1.59
N ARG A 130 -11.96 -14.94 2.60
CA ARG A 130 -11.62 -15.91 3.66
C ARG A 130 -12.83 -16.35 4.46
N ARG A 131 -13.78 -15.43 4.71
CA ARG A 131 -15.04 -15.75 5.40
C ARG A 131 -15.91 -16.69 4.55
N GLU A 132 -16.04 -16.42 3.27
CA GLU A 132 -16.80 -17.24 2.32
C GLU A 132 -16.18 -18.64 2.15
N MET A 133 -14.85 -18.74 2.15
CA MET A 133 -14.11 -20.02 2.11
C MET A 133 -14.10 -20.78 3.44
N GLY A 134 -14.84 -20.34 4.47
CA GLY A 134 -14.90 -20.99 5.79
C GLY A 134 -13.61 -20.88 6.61
N ARG A 135 -12.63 -20.07 6.17
CA ARG A 135 -11.32 -19.84 6.84
C ARG A 135 -11.32 -18.63 7.78
N GLY A 136 -12.48 -18.02 8.01
CA GLY A 136 -12.63 -16.84 8.86
C GLY A 136 -12.57 -17.17 10.35
N ARG A 137 -11.36 -17.17 10.95
CA ARG A 137 -11.23 -17.18 12.42
C ARG A 137 -11.59 -15.79 12.96
N ARG A 138 -12.61 -15.70 13.81
CA ARG A 138 -12.88 -14.50 14.61
C ARG A 138 -11.78 -14.36 15.65
N VAL A 139 -10.95 -13.33 15.55
CA VAL A 139 -9.95 -13.00 16.56
C VAL A 139 -10.39 -11.70 17.22
N CYS A 140 -10.52 -11.72 18.55
CA CYS A 140 -10.86 -10.54 19.32
C CYS A 140 -9.67 -9.57 19.30
N LEU A 141 -9.89 -8.28 19.04
CA LEU A 141 -8.84 -7.27 18.96
C LEU A 141 -7.99 -7.20 20.25
N LEU A 142 -8.59 -7.53 21.40
CA LEU A 142 -7.93 -7.60 22.71
C LEU A 142 -6.89 -8.74 22.83
N THR A 143 -6.83 -9.65 21.86
CA THR A 143 -5.81 -10.72 21.81
C THR A 143 -4.62 -10.38 20.90
N LEU A 144 -4.64 -9.24 20.21
CA LEU A 144 -3.50 -8.70 19.45
C LEU A 144 -2.59 -7.88 20.38
N SER A 145 -2.05 -8.52 21.43
CA SER A 145 -0.96 -7.97 22.23
C SER A 145 0.30 -8.81 22.06
N ALA A 146 1.32 -8.15 21.50
CA ALA A 146 2.74 -8.49 21.35
C ALA A 146 3.17 -9.75 20.56
N PRO A 147 4.19 -9.63 19.69
CA PRO A 147 4.75 -10.75 18.93
C PRO A 147 5.50 -11.72 19.85
N THR A 148 5.10 -12.98 19.81
CA THR A 148 5.88 -14.11 20.31
C THR A 148 7.11 -14.34 19.44
N SER A 149 8.16 -13.53 19.60
CA SER A 149 9.48 -13.77 19.03
C SER A 149 10.55 -14.11 20.08
N PHE A 150 10.20 -14.26 21.36
CA PHE A 150 11.17 -14.45 22.46
C PHE A 150 11.20 -15.83 23.15
N THR A 151 10.86 -16.95 22.52
CA THR A 151 10.92 -18.25 23.25
C THR A 151 11.64 -19.41 22.57
N LYS A 152 12.28 -19.24 21.42
CA LYS A 152 13.13 -20.32 20.86
C LYS A 152 14.63 -20.21 21.13
N ARG A 153 15.15 -19.07 21.61
CA ARG A 153 16.61 -18.86 21.79
C ARG A 153 17.12 -18.89 23.23
N THR A 154 16.25 -19.01 24.24
CA THR A 154 16.66 -18.98 25.66
C THR A 154 16.68 -20.35 26.32
N TRP A 155 15.93 -21.34 25.82
CA TRP A 155 15.93 -22.70 26.41
C TRP A 155 17.18 -23.52 26.06
N SER A 156 17.80 -23.33 24.88
CA SER A 156 19.05 -24.03 24.55
C SER A 156 20.26 -23.56 25.37
N ARG A 157 20.25 -22.33 25.88
CA ARG A 157 21.40 -21.79 26.65
C ARG A 157 21.38 -22.20 28.12
N ILE A 158 20.21 -22.53 28.67
CA ILE A 158 20.05 -22.95 30.07
C ILE A 158 20.30 -24.45 30.22
N SER A 159 19.91 -25.28 29.24
CA SER A 159 20.14 -26.73 29.33
C SER A 159 21.61 -27.13 29.21
N GLN A 160 22.43 -26.38 28.47
CA GLN A 160 23.83 -26.73 28.23
C GLN A 160 24.76 -26.41 29.43
N LYS A 161 24.33 -25.54 30.35
CA LYS A 161 25.12 -25.14 31.52
C LYS A 161 24.92 -26.04 32.75
N ARG A 162 23.94 -26.95 32.73
CA ARG A 162 23.66 -27.90 33.82
C ARG A 162 24.25 -29.29 33.60
N SER A 163 24.81 -29.57 32.41
CA SER A 163 25.43 -30.87 32.08
C SER A 163 26.96 -30.89 32.23
N ARG A 164 27.57 -29.81 32.74
CA ARG A 164 29.03 -29.69 32.96
C ARG A 164 29.40 -29.35 34.42
N ARG A 165 28.53 -29.70 35.37
CA ARG A 165 28.87 -29.75 36.80
C ARG A 165 28.50 -31.11 37.35
#